data_AF-A0A4S9SJG9-F1
#
_entry.id   AF-A0A4S9SJG9-F1
#
_cell.length_a   1.000
_cell.length_b   1.000
_cell.length_c   1.000
_cell.angle_alpha   90.00
_cell.angle_beta   90.00
_cell.angle_gamma   90.00
#
_symmetry.space_group_name_H-M   'P 1'
#
loop_
_entity.id
_entity.type
_entity.pdbx_description
1 polymer ?
#
loop_
_entity_poly.entity_id
_entity_poly.type
_entity_poly.pdbx_seq_one_letter_code
_entity_poly.pdbx_strand_id
1 'polypeptide(L)'
;MEKPLNLRERFSKTSIQVIVNMVNIHLTPEHPEYSGGSWHIEGRLDEHICATSRYYYNNENITDSHLAFRTKVATDGPVERDFEQDDNDGVCYLFDVTRDGPGTQKIGQVATTQGRLLAFPNVMQHQVQPFKLVDAPKPGHRKILALFLVDPF
;
A
#
# COMPACT_ATOMS: atom_id res chain seq x y z
N MET A 1 21.74 -26.18 -6.05
CA MET A 1 20.39 -25.61 -6.25
C MET A 1 19.72 -25.58 -4.89
N GLU A 2 19.38 -24.40 -4.38
CA GLU A 2 18.67 -24.28 -3.10
C GLU A 2 17.27 -24.92 -3.21
N LYS A 3 16.89 -25.67 -2.18
CA LYS A 3 15.59 -26.34 -2.11
C LYS A 3 14.50 -25.26 -2.05
N PRO A 4 13.44 -25.29 -2.89
CA PRO A 4 12.39 -24.29 -2.84
C PRO A 4 11.71 -24.26 -1.46
N LEU A 5 11.44 -23.05 -0.96
CA LEU A 5 10.84 -22.81 0.35
C LEU A 5 9.50 -23.56 0.48
N ASN A 6 9.47 -24.62 1.29
CA ASN A 6 8.27 -25.37 1.60
C ASN A 6 7.63 -24.82 2.88
N LEU A 7 6.69 -23.88 2.70
CA LEU A 7 5.95 -23.27 3.82
C LEU A 7 5.25 -24.31 4.68
N ARG A 8 4.72 -25.40 4.11
CA ARG A 8 4.03 -26.44 4.89
C ARG A 8 4.96 -27.20 5.82
N GLU A 9 6.17 -27.51 5.37
CA GLU A 9 7.18 -28.18 6.20
C GLU A 9 7.70 -27.23 7.29
N ARG A 10 8.01 -25.98 6.91
CA ARG A 10 8.56 -24.96 7.81
C ARG A 10 7.57 -24.50 8.89
N PHE A 11 6.29 -24.42 8.54
CA PHE A 11 5.18 -24.05 9.43
C PHE A 11 4.36 -25.28 9.86
N SER A 12 4.95 -26.48 9.80
CA SER A 12 4.27 -27.71 10.26
C SER A 12 3.97 -27.69 11.77
N LYS A 13 4.73 -26.89 12.53
CA LYS A 13 4.61 -26.75 14.00
C LYS A 13 4.08 -25.37 14.45
N THR A 14 4.01 -24.38 13.57
CA THR A 14 3.52 -23.03 13.83
C THR A 14 2.48 -22.66 12.77
N SER A 15 1.27 -22.27 13.17
CA SER A 15 0.23 -21.92 12.20
C SER A 15 0.53 -20.57 11.53
N ILE A 16 0.34 -20.50 10.22
CA ILE A 16 0.28 -19.20 9.51
C ILE A 16 -1.02 -18.53 9.93
N GLN A 17 -0.92 -17.28 10.39
CA GLN A 17 -2.07 -16.48 10.79
C GLN A 17 -2.34 -15.42 9.73
N VAL A 18 -3.63 -15.25 9.40
CA VAL A 18 -4.10 -14.24 8.46
C VAL A 18 -5.30 -13.54 9.07
N ILE A 19 -5.26 -12.22 9.11
CA ILE A 19 -6.42 -11.39 9.46
C ILE A 19 -7.15 -11.08 8.16
N VAL A 20 -8.47 -11.29 8.15
CA VAL A 20 -9.33 -11.05 7.00
C VAL A 20 -10.22 -9.86 7.29
N ASN A 21 -10.22 -8.87 6.40
CA ASN A 21 -11.05 -7.67 6.54
C ASN A 21 -11.82 -7.39 5.23
N MET A 22 -13.09 -7.01 5.35
CA MET A 22 -13.92 -6.59 4.22
C MET A 22 -14.18 -5.09 4.32
N VAL A 23 -13.72 -4.36 3.31
CA VAL A 23 -13.84 -2.89 3.26
C VAL A 23 -14.74 -2.52 2.09
N ASN A 24 -15.81 -1.78 2.39
CA ASN A 24 -16.77 -1.33 1.40
C ASN A 24 -16.87 0.20 1.47
N ILE A 25 -16.71 0.85 0.31
CA ILE A 25 -16.94 2.29 0.16
C ILE A 25 -18.15 2.45 -0.74
N HIS A 26 -19.17 3.16 -0.24
CA HIS A 26 -20.40 3.45 -0.96
C HIS A 26 -20.48 4.94 -1.25
N LEU A 27 -20.79 5.27 -2.51
CA LEU A 27 -21.06 6.63 -2.96
C LEU A 27 -22.54 6.75 -3.31
N THR A 28 -23.14 7.87 -2.93
CA THR A 28 -24.53 8.21 -3.25
C THR A 28 -24.57 9.51 -4.03
N PRO A 29 -25.68 9.86 -4.70
CA PRO A 29 -25.80 11.15 -5.37
C PRO A 29 -25.53 12.36 -4.45
N GLU A 30 -25.85 12.25 -3.15
CA GLU A 30 -25.61 13.28 -2.14
C GLU A 30 -24.15 13.32 -1.67
N HIS A 31 -23.45 12.18 -1.74
CA HIS A 31 -22.04 12.03 -1.39
C HIS A 31 -21.30 11.34 -2.54
N PRO A 32 -21.13 12.03 -3.68
CA PRO A 32 -20.73 11.39 -4.93
C PRO A 32 -19.23 11.16 -5.05
N GLU A 33 -18.44 11.59 -4.06
CA GLU A 33 -16.97 11.55 -4.09
C GLU A 33 -16.40 10.95 -2.79
N TYR A 34 -15.39 10.12 -2.94
CA TYR A 34 -14.50 9.68 -1.86
C TYR A 34 -13.18 10.45 -1.99
N SER A 35 -12.82 11.22 -0.97
CA SER A 35 -11.64 12.10 -0.96
C SER A 35 -10.30 11.36 -0.85
N GLY A 36 -10.32 10.04 -0.69
CA GLY A 36 -9.12 9.23 -0.49
C GLY A 36 -8.87 8.87 0.97
N GLY A 37 -7.89 7.99 1.18
CA GLY A 37 -7.43 7.59 2.52
C GLY A 37 -6.31 8.48 3.05
N SER A 38 -5.87 8.21 4.27
CA SER A 38 -4.58 8.71 4.79
C SER A 38 -3.43 7.81 4.33
N TRP A 39 -2.20 8.32 4.40
CA TRP A 39 -1.00 7.49 4.27
C TRP A 39 -0.81 6.63 5.53
N HIS A 40 -0.77 5.30 5.39
CA HIS A 40 -0.63 4.38 6.51
C HIS A 40 0.06 3.07 6.10
N ILE A 41 0.54 2.32 7.09
CA ILE A 41 0.77 0.87 7.02
C ILE A 41 -0.38 0.16 7.73
N GLU A 42 -0.58 -1.13 7.47
CA GLU A 42 -1.65 -1.88 8.15
C GLU A 42 -1.24 -2.29 9.55
N GLY A 43 -2.17 -2.12 10.48
CA GLY A 43 -2.02 -2.47 11.88
C GLY A 43 -0.96 -1.67 12.64
N ARG A 44 -0.68 -2.14 13.85
CA ARG A 44 0.29 -1.61 14.80
C ARG A 44 1.44 -2.60 14.97
N LEU A 45 2.52 -2.16 15.63
CA LEU A 45 3.73 -2.97 15.84
C LEU A 45 3.44 -4.28 16.60
N ASP A 46 2.43 -4.29 17.47
CA ASP A 46 1.99 -5.45 18.25
C ASP A 46 1.12 -6.45 17.45
N GLU A 47 0.64 -6.09 16.26
CA GLU A 47 -0.14 -7.01 15.40
C GLU A 47 0.75 -7.82 14.45
N HIS A 48 2.06 -7.54 14.40
CA HIS A 48 3.06 -8.27 13.62
C HIS A 48 2.69 -8.47 12.13
N ILE A 49 1.92 -7.56 11.51
CA ILE A 49 1.56 -7.67 10.09
C ILE A 49 2.79 -7.43 9.22
N CYS A 50 3.21 -8.44 8.46
CA CYS A 50 4.39 -8.38 7.59
C CYS A 50 4.05 -8.16 6.10
N ALA A 51 2.84 -8.55 5.67
CA ALA A 51 2.39 -8.31 4.31
C ALA A 51 0.88 -8.07 4.23
N THR A 52 0.49 -7.29 3.23
CA THR A 52 -0.90 -6.93 2.96
C THR A 52 -1.26 -7.34 1.56
N SER A 53 -2.48 -7.85 1.39
CA SER A 53 -3.10 -7.97 0.07
C SER A 53 -4.50 -7.39 0.05
N ARG A 54 -4.89 -6.87 -1.12
CA ARG A 54 -6.21 -6.28 -1.37
C ARG A 54 -6.76 -6.81 -2.68
N TYR A 55 -7.92 -7.46 -2.61
CA TYR A 55 -8.66 -7.97 -3.75
C TYR A 55 -9.91 -7.13 -4.00
N TYR A 56 -9.96 -6.45 -5.15
CA TYR A 56 -11.06 -5.59 -5.57
C TYR A 56 -12.14 -6.44 -6.25
N TYR A 57 -12.98 -7.10 -5.46
CA TYR A 57 -13.89 -8.11 -5.99
C TYR A 57 -15.14 -7.53 -6.67
N ASN A 58 -15.53 -6.30 -6.34
CA ASN A 58 -16.67 -5.64 -6.98
C ASN A 58 -16.53 -4.12 -6.96
N ASN A 59 -16.52 -3.49 -8.13
CA ASN A 59 -16.56 -2.05 -8.33
C ASN A 59 -17.70 -1.73 -9.29
N GLU A 60 -18.58 -0.82 -8.92
CA GLU A 60 -19.72 -0.45 -9.74
C GLU A 60 -19.93 1.06 -9.70
N ASN A 61 -20.20 1.65 -10.88
CA ASN A 61 -20.50 3.06 -11.06
C ASN A 61 -19.52 4.03 -10.38
N ILE A 62 -18.22 3.71 -10.42
CA ILE A 62 -17.16 4.59 -9.90
C ILE A 62 -16.07 4.80 -10.95
N THR A 63 -15.42 5.96 -10.89
CA THR A 63 -14.27 6.26 -11.74
C THR A 63 -13.10 5.34 -11.39
N ASP A 64 -12.15 5.22 -12.31
CA ASP A 64 -10.87 4.59 -12.00
C ASP A 64 -10.21 5.25 -10.79
N SER A 65 -9.54 4.46 -9.95
CA SER A 65 -8.72 4.97 -8.86
C SER A 65 -7.53 4.05 -8.61
N HIS A 66 -6.61 4.53 -7.80
CA HIS A 66 -5.30 3.95 -7.62
C HIS A 66 -5.00 3.72 -6.14
N LEU A 67 -4.12 2.76 -5.88
CA LEU A 67 -3.44 2.62 -4.61
C LEU A 67 -2.04 3.20 -4.80
N ALA A 68 -1.79 4.35 -4.17
CA ALA A 68 -0.48 5.00 -4.21
C ALA A 68 0.41 4.48 -3.09
N PHE A 69 1.70 4.42 -3.34
CA PHE A 69 2.70 3.91 -2.41
C PHE A 69 3.82 4.93 -2.20
N ARG A 70 4.35 4.94 -0.98
CA ARG A 70 5.59 5.64 -0.63
C ARG A 70 6.38 4.83 0.39
N THR A 71 7.68 5.05 0.43
CA THR A 71 8.59 4.39 1.38
C THR A 71 9.43 5.43 2.10
N LYS A 72 9.95 5.08 3.27
CA LYS A 72 10.96 5.89 3.95
C LYS A 72 12.26 5.83 3.15
N VAL A 73 12.91 6.96 2.97
CA VAL A 73 14.26 7.00 2.41
C VAL A 73 15.25 6.65 3.52
N ALA A 74 16.15 5.72 3.25
CA ALA A 74 17.24 5.40 4.17
C ALA A 74 18.14 6.64 4.31
N THR A 75 18.26 7.14 5.54
CA THR A 75 19.09 8.32 5.86
C THR A 75 20.49 7.92 6.33
N ASP A 76 20.72 6.63 6.56
CA ASP A 76 21.92 6.02 7.12
C ASP A 76 22.82 5.36 6.05
N GLY A 77 22.25 4.89 4.95
CA GLY A 77 22.99 4.25 3.84
C GLY A 77 23.68 5.17 2.81
N PRO A 78 23.23 6.41 2.53
CA PRO A 78 23.94 7.30 1.61
C PRO A 78 25.24 7.89 2.19
N VAL A 79 25.42 7.79 3.51
CA VAL A 79 26.45 8.50 4.30
C VAL A 79 27.82 7.83 4.24
N GLU A 80 27.97 6.67 3.58
CA GLU A 80 29.26 6.06 3.27
C GLU A 80 29.88 6.58 1.96
N ARG A 81 29.42 7.71 1.46
CA ARG A 81 30.12 8.45 0.40
C ARG A 81 30.57 9.79 0.95
N ASP A 82 31.84 10.12 0.69
CA ASP A 82 32.44 11.43 0.94
C ASP A 82 31.80 12.48 0.01
N PHE A 83 30.52 12.82 0.24
CA PHE A 83 29.90 13.97 -0.39
C PHE A 83 30.47 15.23 0.25
N GLU A 84 30.76 16.25 -0.57
CA GLU A 84 31.06 17.57 -0.04
C GLU A 84 29.83 18.09 0.74
N GLN A 85 30.07 18.98 1.71
CA GLN A 85 29.00 19.62 2.44
C GLN A 85 28.03 20.29 1.43
N ASP A 86 26.73 20.00 1.58
CA ASP A 86 25.64 20.47 0.71
C ASP A 86 25.54 19.84 -0.71
N ASP A 87 26.34 18.82 -1.04
CA ASP A 87 26.24 18.05 -2.30
C ASP A 87 25.18 16.93 -2.24
N ASN A 88 23.91 17.33 -2.14
CA ASN A 88 22.77 16.40 -2.02
C ASN A 88 21.92 16.30 -3.29
N ASP A 89 22.25 17.03 -4.35
CA ASP A 89 21.37 17.19 -5.51
C ASP A 89 21.21 15.89 -6.30
N GLY A 90 22.28 15.11 -6.45
CA GLY A 90 22.23 13.80 -7.09
C GLY A 90 21.36 12.81 -6.34
N VAL A 91 21.40 12.82 -5.00
CA VAL A 91 20.56 11.96 -4.14
C VAL A 91 19.10 12.39 -4.22
N CYS A 92 18.84 13.70 -4.14
CA CYS A 92 17.49 14.26 -4.28
C CYS A 92 16.86 13.89 -5.63
N TYR A 93 17.63 14.00 -6.72
CA TYR A 93 17.20 13.59 -8.05
C TYR A 93 16.94 12.08 -8.15
N LEU A 94 17.88 11.24 -7.68
CA LEU A 94 17.77 9.79 -7.80
C LEU A 94 16.57 9.21 -7.04
N PHE A 95 16.31 9.74 -5.84
CA PHE A 95 15.22 9.26 -4.99
C PHE A 95 13.93 10.08 -5.15
N ASP A 96 13.87 11.05 -6.06
CA ASP A 96 12.73 11.96 -6.24
C ASP A 96 12.26 12.57 -4.90
N VAL A 97 13.22 13.11 -4.14
CA VAL A 97 12.99 13.76 -2.85
C VAL A 97 13.50 15.19 -2.84
N THR A 98 12.98 15.99 -1.90
CA THR A 98 13.37 17.39 -1.74
C THR A 98 14.31 17.53 -0.55
N ARG A 99 15.33 18.38 -0.71
CA ARG A 99 16.19 18.83 0.40
C ARG A 99 15.32 19.43 1.51
N ASP A 100 15.59 19.05 2.75
CA ASP A 100 14.82 19.44 3.95
C ASP A 100 13.33 19.06 3.90
N GLY A 101 12.93 18.21 2.95
CA GLY A 101 11.58 17.71 2.80
C GLY A 101 11.29 16.49 3.69
N PRO A 102 10.08 15.93 3.59
CA PRO A 102 9.75 14.68 4.25
C PRO A 102 10.69 13.57 3.78
N GLY A 103 11.22 12.76 4.72
CA GLY A 103 12.07 11.60 4.42
C GLY A 103 11.32 10.42 3.79
N THR A 104 10.42 10.70 2.85
CA THR A 104 9.59 9.72 2.16
C THR A 104 9.70 9.89 0.65
N GLN A 105 10.03 8.81 -0.05
CA GLN A 105 10.00 8.74 -1.50
C GLN A 105 8.65 8.18 -1.97
N LYS A 106 7.99 8.87 -2.90
CA LYS A 106 6.82 8.33 -3.61
C LYS A 106 7.31 7.31 -4.63
N ILE A 107 6.82 6.08 -4.56
CA ILE A 107 7.29 4.97 -5.42
C ILE A 107 6.29 4.61 -6.52
N GLY A 108 5.23 5.40 -6.66
CA GLY A 108 4.24 5.28 -7.72
C GLY A 108 2.88 4.81 -7.21
N GLN A 109 2.02 4.42 -8.16
CA GLN A 109 0.64 4.02 -7.88
C GLN A 109 0.16 2.96 -8.85
N VAL A 110 -0.77 2.13 -8.40
CA VAL A 110 -1.31 1.01 -9.20
C VAL A 110 -2.81 1.15 -9.30
N ALA A 111 -3.36 0.99 -10.51
CA ALA A 111 -4.81 1.04 -10.73
C ALA A 111 -5.52 -0.09 -9.96
N THR A 112 -6.69 0.22 -9.41
CA THR A 112 -7.47 -0.65 -8.52
C THR A 112 -8.74 -1.18 -9.18
N THR A 113 -8.54 -1.82 -10.33
CA THR A 113 -9.61 -2.36 -11.19
C THR A 113 -10.28 -3.59 -10.56
N GLN A 114 -11.56 -3.82 -10.86
CA GLN A 114 -12.25 -5.03 -10.42
C GLN A 114 -11.52 -6.30 -10.88
N GLY A 115 -11.51 -7.34 -10.05
CA GLY A 115 -10.84 -8.61 -10.31
C GLY A 115 -9.33 -8.58 -10.05
N ARG A 116 -8.76 -7.44 -9.67
CA ARG A 116 -7.33 -7.32 -9.36
C ARG A 116 -7.05 -7.65 -7.89
N LEU A 117 -6.01 -8.45 -7.67
CA LEU A 117 -5.37 -8.63 -6.36
C LEU A 117 -4.02 -7.90 -6.37
N LEU A 118 -3.80 -7.07 -5.37
CA LEU A 118 -2.50 -6.44 -5.09
C LEU A 118 -1.94 -7.06 -3.82
N ALA A 119 -0.66 -7.47 -3.83
CA ALA A 119 0.04 -7.95 -2.66
C ALA A 119 1.37 -7.19 -2.52
N PHE A 120 1.66 -6.71 -1.32
CA PHE A 120 2.83 -5.88 -1.04
C PHE A 120 3.30 -6.06 0.41
N PRO A 121 4.60 -5.86 0.70
CA PRO A 121 5.10 -5.94 2.06
C PRO A 121 4.57 -4.77 2.92
N ASN A 122 4.29 -5.02 4.19
CA ASN A 122 3.72 -4.03 5.12
C ASN A 122 4.75 -3.01 5.64
N VAL A 123 5.77 -2.73 4.84
CA VAL A 123 6.80 -1.70 5.09
C VAL A 123 6.57 -0.46 4.21
N MET A 124 5.74 -0.58 3.18
CA MET A 124 5.37 0.51 2.28
C MET A 124 4.11 1.20 2.81
N GLN A 125 4.17 2.51 3.01
CA GLN A 125 2.95 3.26 3.28
C GLN A 125 2.12 3.33 2.00
N HIS A 126 0.82 3.09 2.11
CA HIS A 126 -0.12 3.23 1.00
C HIS A 126 -1.24 4.22 1.31
N GLN A 127 -1.84 4.73 0.23
CA GLN A 127 -2.97 5.65 0.28
C GLN A 127 -3.94 5.33 -0.86
N VAL A 128 -5.21 5.12 -0.50
CA VAL A 128 -6.29 5.01 -1.49
C VAL A 128 -6.50 6.38 -2.12
N GLN A 129 -6.36 6.48 -3.44
CA GLN A 129 -6.55 7.72 -4.17
C GLN A 129 -8.05 8.05 -4.34
N PRO A 130 -8.41 9.34 -4.47
CA PRO A 130 -9.80 9.77 -4.62
C PRO A 130 -10.51 9.10 -5.80
N PHE A 131 -11.82 8.94 -5.70
CA PHE A 131 -12.69 8.53 -6.81
C PHE A 131 -14.11 9.03 -6.61
N LYS A 132 -14.91 9.00 -7.67
CA LYS A 132 -16.30 9.49 -7.64
C LYS A 132 -17.23 8.64 -8.48
N LEU A 133 -18.52 8.94 -8.44
CA LEU A 133 -19.51 8.33 -9.33
C LEU A 133 -19.21 8.63 -10.80
N VAL A 134 -19.43 7.64 -11.68
CA VAL A 134 -19.42 7.86 -13.14
C VAL A 134 -20.76 8.43 -13.59
N ASP A 135 -21.85 7.82 -13.15
CA ASP A 135 -23.24 8.25 -13.38
C ASP A 135 -23.81 8.80 -12.07
N ALA A 136 -23.76 10.13 -11.90
CA ALA A 136 -24.04 10.81 -10.63
C ALA A 136 -25.44 10.56 -10.02
N PRO A 137 -26.53 10.38 -10.80
CA PRO A 137 -27.85 10.02 -10.26
C PRO A 137 -27.95 8.60 -9.71
N LYS A 138 -26.99 7.71 -10.01
CA LYS A 138 -27.00 6.32 -9.54
C LYS A 138 -25.99 6.13 -8.41
N PRO A 139 -26.28 5.32 -7.40
CA PRO A 139 -25.28 4.95 -6.40
C PRO A 139 -24.16 4.13 -7.04
N GLY A 140 -23.03 4.05 -6.35
CA GLY A 140 -21.87 3.26 -6.77
C GLY A 140 -21.08 2.78 -5.56
N HIS A 141 -20.19 1.81 -5.78
CA HIS A 141 -19.38 1.27 -4.69
C HIS A 141 -18.05 0.70 -5.15
N ARG A 142 -17.18 0.52 -4.16
CA ARG A 142 -15.97 -0.28 -4.22
C ARG A 142 -15.98 -1.25 -3.06
N LYS A 143 -15.78 -2.53 -3.35
CA LYS A 143 -15.72 -3.59 -2.34
C LYS A 143 -14.40 -4.34 -2.43
N ILE A 144 -13.75 -4.48 -1.28
CA ILE A 144 -12.39 -4.99 -1.15
C ILE A 144 -12.39 -6.10 -0.10
N LEU A 145 -11.71 -7.20 -0.41
CA LEU A 145 -11.27 -8.17 0.57
C LEU A 145 -9.79 -7.92 0.84
N ALA A 146 -9.45 -7.52 2.06
CA ALA A 146 -8.08 -7.34 2.52
C ALA A 146 -7.64 -8.54 3.35
N LEU A 147 -6.42 -9.00 3.12
CA LEU A 147 -5.78 -10.06 3.90
C LEU A 147 -4.46 -9.52 4.45
N PHE A 148 -4.24 -9.69 5.75
CA PHE A 148 -3.03 -9.29 6.43
C PHE A 148 -2.31 -10.53 6.94
N LEU A 149 -1.12 -10.79 6.42
CA LEU A 149 -0.26 -11.87 6.87
C LEU A 149 0.46 -11.45 8.14
N VAL A 150 0.29 -12.23 9.20
CA VAL A 150 0.97 -12.01 10.49
C VAL A 150 2.28 -12.78 10.50
N ASP A 151 3.37 -12.11 10.86
CA ASP A 151 4.68 -12.72 11.08
C ASP A 151 4.61 -13.65 12.31
N PRO A 152 4.93 -14.93 12.18
CA PRO A 152 4.94 -15.85 13.31
C PRO A 152 6.22 -15.76 14.18
N PHE A 153 7.14 -14.82 13.92
CA PHE A 153 8.44 -14.70 14.60
C PHE A 153 8.72 -13.31 15.18
#